data_AF-A0A3N2QT11-F1
#
_entry.id   AF-A0A3N2QT11-F1
#
_cell.length_a   1.000
_cell.length_b   1.000
_cell.length_c   1.000
_cell.angle_alpha   90.00
_cell.angle_beta   90.00
_cell.angle_gamma   90.00
#
_symmetry.space_group_name_H-M   'P 1'
#
loop_
_entity.id
_entity.type
_entity.pdbx_description
1 polymer ?
#
loop_
_entity_poly.entity_id
_entity_poly.type
_entity_poly.pdbx_seq_one_letter_code
_entity_poly.pdbx_strand_id
1 'polypeptide(L)'
;MAAAPPLEPIPARTVLVNLPETGVSAAPTSQSADALAAEVRHQLKAARQQGDPRFLGYAQRALDQWPTARLTPELRLLRGSLRQSLHQFDGAEADLKAVLQAQRSGPLRSQAWLTLASIRLVRGDYAGSRQACEAFADDYPGLIAASCFAQVDARTGQARAAYERLSRAVHQSRSTRDPVSRAWAEGTLASLAAQLDLDAAQTHWRRVLVMDPGDLYSRALYADWLLQQDQPEAALALTQGYEQVDSLAVLKAIALKRSQQDDREFEQRLAQRFAEARWRGNLLHKRDYARYLLDVGQQPEAAFHYASLNWQSQREPLDTRLLLRAATAAGETSARQDLVDWLADNHQSDARYPETTP
;
A
#
# COMPACT_ATOMS: atom_id res chain seq x y z
N MET A 1 -2.48 -2.34 -1.11
CA MET A 1 -1.23 -2.09 -0.38
C MET A 1 -1.32 -0.74 0.29
N ALA A 2 -1.65 -0.67 1.58
CA ALA A 2 -1.26 0.48 2.38
C ALA A 2 0.26 0.63 2.20
N ALA A 3 0.76 1.85 1.96
CA ALA A 3 2.21 2.06 1.94
C ALA A 3 2.77 1.42 3.20
N ALA A 4 3.61 0.39 3.03
CA ALA A 4 4.28 -0.21 4.15
C ALA A 4 5.00 0.93 4.89
N PRO A 5 4.89 1.02 6.23
CA PRO A 5 5.42 2.15 6.96
C PRO A 5 6.88 2.39 6.60
N PRO A 6 7.34 3.67 6.59
CA PRO A 6 8.73 3.97 6.37
C PRO A 6 9.55 3.11 7.33
N LEU A 7 10.53 2.39 6.79
CA LEU A 7 11.49 1.70 7.63
C LEU A 7 12.42 2.78 8.16
N GLU A 8 12.52 2.94 9.49
CA GLU A 8 13.52 3.83 10.04
C GLU A 8 14.94 3.44 9.56
N PRO A 9 15.77 4.41 9.16
CA PRO A 9 17.14 4.12 8.72
C PRO A 9 17.98 3.63 9.90
N ILE A 10 18.36 2.35 9.86
CA ILE A 10 19.45 1.80 10.68
C ILE A 10 20.76 2.16 9.96
N PRO A 11 21.71 2.86 10.59
CA PRO A 11 22.91 3.34 9.90
C PRO A 11 23.77 2.17 9.40
N ALA A 12 23.98 2.10 8.09
CA ALA A 12 24.95 1.22 7.45
C ALA A 12 25.78 2.00 6.43
N ARG A 13 27.09 1.69 6.37
CA ARG A 13 28.14 2.37 5.61
C ARG A 13 27.85 2.43 4.10
N THR A 14 28.25 3.55 3.50
CA THR A 14 28.11 3.95 2.09
C THR A 14 28.70 2.93 1.10
N VAL A 15 27.97 2.64 0.02
CA VAL A 15 28.48 1.91 -1.16
C VAL A 15 28.66 2.89 -2.32
N LEU A 16 29.82 2.81 -2.98
CA LEU A 16 30.31 3.67 -4.06
C LEU A 16 30.14 2.95 -5.42
N VAL A 17 29.09 3.25 -6.20
CA VAL A 17 28.87 2.86 -7.62
C VAL A 17 28.47 1.40 -7.95
N ASN A 18 27.80 1.24 -9.09
CA ASN A 18 26.94 0.15 -9.59
C ASN A 18 27.25 -0.15 -11.08
N LEU A 19 27.13 -1.39 -11.62
CA LEU A 19 26.93 -1.68 -13.06
C LEU A 19 26.33 -3.09 -13.35
N PRO A 20 25.70 -3.34 -14.54
CA PRO A 20 24.82 -4.49 -14.82
C PRO A 20 25.36 -5.56 -15.82
N GLU A 21 24.58 -6.66 -15.88
CA GLU A 21 24.34 -7.63 -16.97
C GLU A 21 25.05 -9.01 -17.01
N THR A 22 24.16 -10.02 -17.08
CA THR A 22 24.31 -11.45 -17.44
C THR A 22 24.83 -12.45 -16.40
N GLY A 23 24.04 -13.50 -16.23
CA GLY A 23 24.44 -14.74 -15.58
C GLY A 23 23.89 -14.87 -14.17
N VAL A 24 23.09 -15.91 -13.95
CA VAL A 24 22.67 -16.41 -12.64
C VAL A 24 23.92 -16.68 -11.81
N SER A 25 24.41 -15.67 -11.09
CA SER A 25 25.30 -15.88 -9.96
C SER A 25 24.40 -16.14 -8.77
N ALA A 26 24.48 -17.35 -8.21
CA ALA A 26 23.93 -17.60 -6.89
C ALA A 26 24.52 -16.53 -5.97
N ALA A 27 23.67 -15.59 -5.52
CA ALA A 27 24.08 -14.61 -4.53
C ALA A 27 24.79 -15.37 -3.40
N PRO A 28 25.97 -14.91 -2.95
CA PRO A 28 26.69 -15.60 -1.90
C PRO A 28 25.73 -15.77 -0.73
N THR A 29 25.55 -17.02 -0.27
CA THR A 29 24.77 -17.33 0.93
C THR A 29 25.23 -16.37 2.01
N SER A 30 24.34 -15.50 2.47
CA SER A 30 24.68 -14.46 3.46
C SER A 30 25.36 -15.15 4.64
N GLN A 31 26.61 -14.79 4.93
CA GLN A 31 27.41 -15.53 5.91
C GLN A 31 26.99 -15.21 7.36
N SER A 32 26.25 -14.11 7.57
CA SER A 32 25.75 -13.66 8.88
C SER A 32 24.31 -13.12 8.79
N ALA A 33 23.64 -13.05 9.94
CA ALA A 33 22.28 -12.49 10.05
C ALA A 33 22.25 -11.00 9.63
N ASP A 34 23.28 -10.24 9.98
CA ASP A 34 23.38 -8.80 9.64
C ASP A 34 23.54 -8.58 8.14
N ALA A 35 24.35 -9.43 7.48
CA ALA A 35 24.51 -9.39 6.03
C ALA A 35 23.19 -9.72 5.31
N LEU A 36 22.45 -10.72 5.81
CA LEU A 36 21.13 -11.06 5.29
C LEU A 36 20.13 -9.92 5.52
N ALA A 37 20.15 -9.29 6.70
CA ALA A 37 19.26 -8.18 7.02
C ALA A 37 19.51 -6.96 6.11
N ALA A 38 20.78 -6.63 5.85
CA ALA A 38 21.16 -5.58 4.92
C ALA A 38 20.66 -5.86 3.49
N GLU A 39 20.86 -7.09 3.01
CA GLU A 39 20.39 -7.54 1.69
C GLU A 39 18.87 -7.45 1.58
N VAL A 40 18.13 -8.06 2.51
CA VAL A 40 16.66 -8.06 2.48
C VAL A 40 16.11 -6.63 2.58
N ARG A 41 16.70 -5.75 3.40
CA ARG A 41 16.31 -4.35 3.47
C ARG A 41 16.51 -3.64 2.13
N HIS A 42 17.65 -3.87 1.48
CA HIS A 42 17.93 -3.31 0.16
C HIS A 42 16.88 -3.75 -0.86
N GLN A 43 16.57 -5.05 -0.89
CA GLN A 43 15.56 -5.62 -1.78
C GLN A 43 14.16 -5.05 -1.52
N LEU A 44 13.72 -4.94 -0.26
CA LEU A 44 12.43 -4.33 0.08
C LEU A 44 12.37 -2.85 -0.30
N LYS A 45 13.47 -2.11 -0.13
CA LYS A 45 13.56 -0.72 -0.56
C LYS A 45 13.47 -0.60 -2.07
N ALA A 46 14.18 -1.43 -2.82
CA ALA A 46 14.14 -1.46 -4.29
C ALA A 46 12.73 -1.79 -4.80
N ALA A 47 12.05 -2.78 -4.19
CA ALA A 47 10.66 -3.11 -4.51
C ALA A 47 9.74 -1.89 -4.36
N ARG A 48 9.87 -1.13 -3.26
CA ARG A 48 9.04 0.07 -3.01
C ARG A 48 9.34 1.21 -3.98
N GLN A 49 10.61 1.45 -4.28
CA GLN A 49 11.02 2.58 -5.13
C GLN A 49 10.75 2.34 -6.62
N GLN A 50 10.83 1.09 -7.07
CA GLN A 50 10.72 0.74 -8.49
C GLN A 50 9.35 0.15 -8.85
N GLY A 51 8.59 -0.33 -7.85
CA GLY A 51 7.33 -1.03 -8.05
C GLY A 51 7.49 -2.40 -8.74
N ASP A 52 8.70 -2.95 -8.70
CA ASP A 52 9.05 -4.21 -9.36
C ASP A 52 8.98 -5.39 -8.37
N PRO A 53 8.07 -6.37 -8.58
CA PRO A 53 7.89 -7.49 -7.66
C PRO A 53 9.07 -8.47 -7.63
N ARG A 54 10.00 -8.42 -8.60
CA ARG A 54 11.19 -9.29 -8.62
C ARG A 54 12.05 -9.12 -7.36
N PHE A 55 12.17 -7.89 -6.86
CA PHE A 55 12.92 -7.62 -5.63
C PHE A 55 12.28 -8.28 -4.40
N LEU A 56 10.95 -8.40 -4.34
CA LEU A 56 10.28 -9.18 -3.29
C LEU A 56 10.64 -10.67 -3.40
N GLY A 57 10.72 -11.21 -4.61
CA GLY A 57 11.18 -12.58 -4.87
C GLY A 57 12.63 -12.83 -4.42
N TYR A 58 13.53 -11.86 -4.64
CA TYR A 58 14.92 -11.96 -4.17
C TYR A 58 15.00 -11.94 -2.65
N ALA A 59 14.27 -11.03 -1.99
CA ALA A 59 14.16 -11.00 -0.53
C ALA A 59 13.61 -12.32 0.04
N GLN A 60 12.55 -12.85 -0.58
CA GLN A 60 11.93 -14.11 -0.18
C GLN A 60 12.90 -15.27 -0.28
N ARG A 61 13.56 -15.42 -1.43
CA ARG A 61 14.54 -16.49 -1.67
C ARG A 61 15.68 -16.45 -0.64
N ALA A 62 16.17 -15.26 -0.29
CA ALA A 62 17.25 -15.10 0.68
C ALA A 62 16.81 -15.52 2.10
N LEU A 63 15.59 -15.16 2.51
CA LEU A 63 15.03 -15.52 3.81
C LEU A 63 14.65 -17.01 3.91
N ASP A 64 14.15 -17.61 2.83
CA ASP A 64 13.73 -19.03 2.81
C ASP A 64 14.93 -19.99 2.96
N GLN A 65 16.12 -19.57 2.54
CA GLN A 65 17.37 -20.32 2.73
C GLN A 65 17.95 -20.18 4.14
N TRP A 66 17.45 -19.23 4.95
CA TRP A 66 17.97 -19.00 6.29
C TRP A 66 17.26 -19.88 7.33
N PRO A 67 17.99 -20.60 8.21
CA PRO A 67 17.37 -21.47 9.21
C PRO A 67 16.45 -20.68 10.14
N THR A 68 15.20 -21.14 10.29
CA THR A 68 14.18 -20.46 11.11
C THR A 68 14.64 -20.27 12.57
N ALA A 69 15.38 -21.23 13.13
CA ALA A 69 15.95 -21.15 14.48
C ALA A 69 16.97 -20.02 14.66
N ARG A 70 17.55 -19.49 13.56
CA ARG A 70 18.57 -18.43 13.57
C ARG A 70 18.01 -17.07 13.16
N LEU A 71 16.68 -16.91 13.07
CA LEU A 71 16.09 -15.61 12.79
C LEU A 71 16.27 -14.69 13.99
N THR A 72 16.93 -13.56 13.78
CA THR A 72 17.02 -12.47 14.76
C THR A 72 15.71 -11.67 14.77
N PRO A 73 15.46 -10.82 15.79
CA PRO A 73 14.31 -9.91 15.77
C PRO A 73 14.27 -9.02 14.52
N GLU A 74 15.42 -8.53 14.06
CA GLU A 74 15.52 -7.74 12.83
C GLU A 74 15.12 -8.54 11.58
N LEU A 75 15.62 -9.78 11.44
CA LEU A 75 15.21 -10.65 10.32
C LEU A 75 13.72 -11.00 10.38
N ARG A 76 13.14 -11.18 11.57
CA ARG A 76 11.68 -11.36 11.71
C ARG A 76 10.92 -10.12 11.28
N LEU A 77 11.35 -8.91 11.69
CA LEU A 77 10.74 -7.66 11.25
C LEU A 77 10.76 -7.50 9.72
N LEU A 78 11.90 -7.80 9.10
CA LEU A 78 12.06 -7.74 7.64
C LEU A 78 11.21 -8.81 6.93
N ARG A 79 11.17 -10.04 7.44
CA ARG A 79 10.30 -11.09 6.91
C ARG A 79 8.82 -10.75 7.07
N GLY A 80 8.43 -10.16 8.20
CA GLY A 80 7.08 -9.65 8.42
C GLY A 80 6.72 -8.55 7.43
N SER A 81 7.65 -7.64 7.14
CA SER A 81 7.48 -6.59 6.14
C SER A 81 7.32 -7.15 4.72
N LEU A 82 8.14 -8.14 4.35
CA LEU A 82 8.01 -8.86 3.08
C LEU A 82 6.66 -9.56 2.97
N ARG A 83 6.27 -10.30 4.00
CA ARG A 83 5.00 -11.04 4.05
C ARG A 83 3.80 -10.09 3.95
N GLN A 84 3.86 -8.92 4.57
CA GLN A 84 2.86 -7.86 4.35
C GLN A 84 2.78 -7.44 2.88
N SER A 85 3.91 -7.18 2.22
CA SER A 85 3.93 -6.82 0.78
C SER A 85 3.38 -7.94 -0.12
N LEU A 86 3.49 -9.20 0.31
CA LEU A 86 2.94 -10.37 -0.39
C LEU A 86 1.51 -10.74 0.05
N HIS A 87 0.88 -9.90 0.89
CA HIS A 87 -0.45 -10.13 1.49
C HIS A 87 -0.54 -11.43 2.33
N GLN A 88 0.59 -11.93 2.81
CA GLN A 88 0.72 -13.10 3.71
C GLN A 88 0.58 -12.64 5.17
N PHE A 89 -0.54 -12.00 5.49
CA PHE A 89 -0.70 -11.24 6.72
C PHE A 89 -0.62 -12.09 8.00
N ASP A 90 -1.12 -13.33 8.00
CA ASP A 90 -1.04 -14.18 9.21
C ASP A 90 0.42 -14.46 9.60
N GLY A 91 1.26 -14.80 8.60
CA GLY A 91 2.69 -15.00 8.81
C GLY A 91 3.42 -13.71 9.16
N ALA A 92 2.98 -12.57 8.60
CA ALA A 92 3.53 -11.26 8.95
C ALA A 92 3.24 -10.92 10.42
N GLU A 93 2.00 -11.07 10.88
CA GLU A 93 1.65 -10.82 12.28
C GLU A 93 2.40 -11.73 13.25
N ALA A 94 2.58 -13.02 12.90
CA ALA A 94 3.33 -13.96 13.72
C ALA A 94 4.79 -13.51 13.91
N ASP A 95 5.44 -13.07 12.83
CA ASP A 95 6.81 -12.54 12.89
C ASP A 95 6.88 -11.25 13.74
N LEU A 96 5.95 -10.32 13.54
CA LEU A 96 5.92 -9.05 14.28
C LEU A 96 5.65 -9.27 15.77
N LYS A 97 4.71 -10.16 16.14
CA LYS A 97 4.44 -10.52 17.54
C LYS A 97 5.67 -11.15 18.20
N ALA A 98 6.43 -11.97 17.49
CA ALA A 98 7.70 -12.51 17.99
C ALA A 98 8.76 -11.42 18.22
N VAL A 99 8.83 -10.39 17.36
CA VAL A 99 9.68 -9.20 17.61
C VAL A 99 9.24 -8.48 18.89
N LEU A 100 7.94 -8.26 19.07
CA LEU A 100 7.37 -7.56 20.23
C LEU A 100 7.54 -8.32 21.54
N GLN A 101 7.66 -9.65 21.50
CA GLN A 101 8.01 -10.48 22.66
C GLN A 101 9.51 -10.37 23.01
N ALA A 102 10.38 -10.27 21.99
CA ALA A 102 11.82 -10.21 22.17
C ALA A 102 12.35 -8.80 22.51
N GLN A 103 11.65 -7.75 22.07
CA GLN A 103 12.08 -6.35 22.21
C GLN A 103 11.15 -5.60 23.17
N ARG A 104 11.73 -5.01 24.23
CA ARG A 104 10.98 -4.25 25.24
C ARG A 104 10.81 -2.77 24.91
N SER A 105 11.75 -2.17 24.17
CA SER A 105 11.72 -0.78 23.70
C SER A 105 12.61 -0.64 22.45
N GLY A 106 12.60 0.54 21.83
CA GLY A 106 13.52 0.92 20.76
C GLY A 106 13.00 0.70 19.32
N PRO A 107 13.78 1.11 18.30
CA PRO A 107 13.29 1.27 16.92
C PRO A 107 12.67 0.02 16.30
N LEU A 108 13.23 -1.17 16.57
CA LEU A 108 12.68 -2.43 16.08
C LEU A 108 11.28 -2.71 16.63
N ARG A 109 11.05 -2.38 17.92
CA ARG A 109 9.75 -2.53 18.56
C ARG A 109 8.75 -1.54 17.98
N SER A 110 9.13 -0.26 17.88
CA SER A 110 8.28 0.79 17.31
C SER A 110 7.88 0.45 15.87
N GLN A 111 8.83 0.03 15.03
CA GLN A 111 8.55 -0.41 13.66
C GLN A 111 7.62 -1.63 13.64
N ALA A 112 7.79 -2.58 14.56
CA ALA A 112 6.93 -3.75 14.63
C ALA A 112 5.48 -3.38 14.99
N TRP A 113 5.29 -2.47 15.94
CA TRP A 113 3.96 -1.94 16.28
C TRP A 113 3.31 -1.19 15.14
N LEU A 114 4.03 -0.29 14.48
CA LEU A 114 3.50 0.48 13.35
C LEU A 114 3.12 -0.43 12.18
N THR A 115 3.94 -1.45 11.90
CA THR A 115 3.64 -2.43 10.84
C THR A 115 2.43 -3.30 11.22
N LEU A 116 2.33 -3.71 12.48
CA LEU A 116 1.18 -4.46 12.97
C LEU A 116 -0.11 -3.63 12.91
N ALA A 117 -0.05 -2.34 13.26
CA ALA A 117 -1.17 -1.42 13.14
C ALA A 117 -1.66 -1.31 11.68
N SER A 118 -0.72 -1.19 10.73
CA SER A 118 -1.03 -1.14 9.30
C SER A 118 -1.68 -2.43 8.79
N ILE A 119 -1.12 -3.60 9.15
CA ILE A 119 -1.70 -4.90 8.76
C ILE A 119 -3.12 -5.05 9.32
N ARG A 120 -3.32 -4.75 10.60
CA ARG A 120 -4.64 -4.85 11.24
C ARG A 120 -5.65 -3.89 10.62
N LEU A 121 -5.23 -2.65 10.31
CA LEU A 121 -6.04 -1.66 9.61
C LEU A 121 -6.53 -2.21 8.27
N VAL A 122 -5.63 -2.73 7.43
CA VAL A 122 -6.02 -3.26 6.12
C VAL A 122 -6.79 -4.56 6.21
N ARG A 123 -6.68 -5.33 7.29
CA ARG A 123 -7.52 -6.51 7.53
C ARG A 123 -8.93 -6.16 8.04
N GLY A 124 -9.18 -4.92 8.44
CA GLY A 124 -10.42 -4.53 9.09
C GLY A 124 -10.47 -4.81 10.60
N ASP A 125 -9.35 -5.19 11.23
CA ASP A 125 -9.21 -5.25 12.69
C ASP A 125 -8.91 -3.85 13.24
N TYR A 126 -9.93 -2.98 13.26
CA TYR A 126 -9.75 -1.58 13.66
C TYR A 126 -9.44 -1.42 15.15
N ALA A 127 -10.02 -2.28 16.00
CA ALA A 127 -9.73 -2.28 17.43
C ALA A 127 -8.28 -2.69 17.70
N GLY A 128 -7.80 -3.77 17.10
CA GLY A 128 -6.42 -4.20 17.22
C GLY A 128 -5.44 -3.24 16.55
N SER A 129 -5.84 -2.55 15.48
CA SER A 129 -5.05 -1.48 14.85
C SER A 129 -4.89 -0.30 15.79
N ARG A 130 -5.97 0.15 16.45
CA ARG A 130 -5.93 1.21 17.47
C ARG A 130 -4.97 0.87 18.61
N GLN A 131 -5.08 -0.33 19.17
CA GLN A 131 -4.19 -0.78 20.25
C GLN A 131 -2.71 -0.78 19.82
N ALA A 132 -2.43 -1.16 18.57
CA ALA A 132 -1.08 -1.11 18.03
C ALA A 132 -0.59 0.33 17.81
N CYS A 133 -1.48 1.26 17.40
CA CYS A 133 -1.15 2.69 17.34
C CYS A 133 -0.86 3.27 18.72
N GLU A 134 -1.61 2.88 19.76
CA GLU A 134 -1.36 3.28 21.16
C GLU A 134 0.02 2.83 21.63
N ALA A 135 0.32 1.53 21.49
CA ALA A 135 1.63 0.99 21.85
C ALA A 135 2.79 1.58 21.03
N PHE A 136 2.54 1.96 19.77
CA PHE A 136 3.52 2.68 18.95
C PHE A 136 3.74 4.11 19.44
N ALA A 137 2.67 4.83 19.80
CA ALA A 137 2.73 6.23 20.22
C ALA A 137 3.45 6.41 21.55
N ASP A 138 3.43 5.40 22.43
CA ASP A 138 4.20 5.39 23.68
C ASP A 138 5.72 5.48 23.43
N ASP A 139 6.21 4.77 22.42
CA ASP A 139 7.63 4.74 22.05
C ASP A 139 8.01 5.82 21.01
N TYR A 140 7.06 6.26 20.18
CA TYR A 140 7.29 7.13 19.03
C TYR A 140 6.15 8.16 18.81
N PRO A 141 6.03 9.17 19.69
CA PRO A 141 5.02 10.21 19.54
C PRO A 141 5.37 11.12 18.35
N GLY A 142 4.35 11.74 17.74
CA GLY A 142 4.53 12.72 16.67
C GLY A 142 3.58 12.49 15.49
N LEU A 143 3.95 13.03 14.33
CA LEU A 143 3.08 13.01 13.15
C LEU A 143 2.79 11.59 12.62
N ILE A 144 3.73 10.66 12.72
CA ILE A 144 3.51 9.27 12.30
C ILE A 144 2.47 8.60 13.21
N ALA A 145 2.59 8.74 14.54
CA ALA A 145 1.60 8.23 15.49
C ALA A 145 0.22 8.89 15.29
N ALA A 146 0.19 10.22 15.13
CA ALA A 146 -1.04 10.95 14.82
C ALA A 146 -1.70 10.46 13.52
N SER A 147 -0.89 10.11 12.51
CA SER A 147 -1.38 9.54 11.25
C SER A 147 -1.87 8.10 11.39
N CYS A 148 -1.25 7.30 12.28
CA CYS A 148 -1.73 5.96 12.62
C CYS A 148 -3.16 6.04 13.18
N PHE A 149 -3.38 6.90 14.18
CA PHE A 149 -4.71 7.13 14.74
C PHE A 149 -5.69 7.68 13.72
N ALA A 150 -5.29 8.69 12.93
CA ALA A 150 -6.17 9.31 11.95
C ALA A 150 -6.70 8.32 10.91
N GLN A 151 -5.86 7.36 10.49
CA GLN A 151 -6.29 6.30 9.57
C GLN A 151 -7.32 5.36 10.22
N VAL A 152 -7.14 4.98 11.49
CA VAL A 152 -8.12 4.15 12.21
C VAL A 152 -9.43 4.92 12.41
N ASP A 153 -9.35 6.16 12.91
CA ASP A 153 -10.50 7.03 13.14
C ASP A 153 -11.34 7.21 11.85
N ALA A 154 -10.67 7.37 10.71
CA ALA A 154 -11.32 7.49 9.40
C ALA A 154 -12.03 6.20 8.94
N ARG A 155 -11.62 5.03 9.45
CA ARG A 155 -12.27 3.73 9.19
C ARG A 155 -13.37 3.39 10.20
N THR A 156 -13.61 4.26 11.17
CA THR A 156 -14.59 4.03 12.25
C THR A 156 -15.45 5.27 12.49
N GLY A 157 -15.91 5.92 11.42
CA GLY A 157 -16.89 7.02 11.47
C GLY A 157 -16.38 8.40 11.88
N GLN A 158 -15.06 8.59 12.06
CA GLN A 158 -14.50 9.85 12.58
C GLN A 158 -13.58 10.58 11.58
N ALA A 159 -13.75 10.35 10.28
CA ALA A 159 -12.86 10.88 9.23
C ALA A 159 -12.69 12.40 9.28
N ARG A 160 -13.78 13.18 9.46
CA ARG A 160 -13.72 14.65 9.55
C ARG A 160 -12.87 15.11 10.74
N ALA A 161 -13.17 14.59 11.94
CA ALA A 161 -12.44 14.94 13.15
C ALA A 161 -10.95 14.52 13.07
N ALA A 162 -10.67 13.36 12.49
CA ALA A 162 -9.32 12.87 12.24
C ALA A 162 -8.53 13.79 11.30
N TYR A 163 -9.14 14.22 10.20
CA TYR A 163 -8.55 15.14 9.23
C TYR A 163 -8.20 16.47 9.91
N GLU A 164 -9.13 17.05 10.65
CA GLU A 164 -8.92 18.32 11.35
C GLU A 164 -7.82 18.24 12.42
N ARG A 165 -7.80 17.15 13.21
CA ARG A 165 -6.76 16.91 14.22
C ARG A 165 -5.38 16.79 13.58
N LEU A 166 -5.24 15.95 12.55
CA LEU A 166 -3.97 15.72 11.88
C LEU A 166 -3.50 16.97 11.13
N SER A 167 -4.43 17.71 10.50
CA SER A 167 -4.12 18.97 9.83
C SER A 167 -3.55 19.98 10.83
N ARG A 168 -4.18 20.16 11.99
CA ARG A 168 -3.62 21.02 13.06
C ARG A 168 -2.23 20.56 13.51
N ALA A 169 -2.03 19.25 13.69
CA ALA A 169 -0.73 18.71 14.07
C ALA A 169 0.36 19.02 13.02
N VAL A 170 0.05 18.88 11.72
CA VAL A 170 0.97 19.24 10.64
C VAL A 170 1.28 20.75 10.65
N HIS A 171 0.28 21.62 10.87
CA HIS A 171 0.50 23.07 10.93
C HIS A 171 1.33 23.49 12.15
N GLN A 172 1.17 22.82 13.28
CA GLN A 172 1.95 23.07 14.50
C GLN A 172 3.37 22.52 14.41
N SER A 173 3.57 21.43 13.67
CA SER A 173 4.87 20.86 13.34
C SER A 173 5.60 21.73 12.30
N ARG A 174 6.01 22.95 12.71
CA ARG A 174 6.74 23.92 11.88
C ARG A 174 8.19 23.52 11.58
N SER A 175 8.68 22.42 12.17
CA SER A 175 10.03 21.94 11.93
C SER A 175 10.11 21.23 10.57
N THR A 176 10.80 21.84 9.61
CA THR A 176 11.18 21.21 8.34
C THR A 176 12.22 20.08 8.50
N ARG A 177 12.67 19.80 9.74
CA ARG A 177 13.75 18.85 10.04
C ARG A 177 13.31 17.38 9.96
N ASP A 178 12.03 17.10 9.79
CA ASP A 178 11.51 15.74 9.61
C ASP A 178 10.58 15.66 8.38
N PRO A 179 11.15 15.66 7.16
CA PRO A 179 10.38 15.56 5.93
C PRO A 179 9.65 14.22 5.79
N VAL A 180 10.14 13.14 6.42
CA VAL A 180 9.54 11.80 6.32
C VAL A 180 8.22 11.75 7.07
N SER A 181 8.22 12.16 8.35
CA SER A 181 6.97 12.20 9.13
C SER A 181 5.95 13.17 8.54
N ARG A 182 6.43 14.27 7.95
CA ARG A 182 5.55 15.22 7.25
C ARG A 182 4.96 14.65 5.97
N ALA A 183 5.74 13.96 5.14
CA ALA A 183 5.23 13.28 3.95
C ALA A 183 4.18 12.23 4.31
N TRP A 184 4.42 11.45 5.36
CA TRP A 184 3.47 10.46 5.85
C TRP A 184 2.13 11.08 6.30
N ALA A 185 2.20 12.20 7.05
CA ALA A 185 1.01 12.91 7.48
C ALA A 185 0.26 13.57 6.32
N GLU A 186 0.96 14.17 5.35
CA GLU A 186 0.35 14.73 4.15
C GLU A 186 -0.32 13.63 3.29
N GLY A 187 0.27 12.44 3.16
CA GLY A 187 -0.37 11.31 2.45
C GLY A 187 -1.62 10.79 3.16
N THR A 188 -1.60 10.79 4.50
CA THR A 188 -2.78 10.45 5.32
C THR A 188 -3.87 11.51 5.15
N LEU A 189 -3.52 12.80 5.22
CA LEU A 189 -4.45 13.91 4.98
C LEU A 189 -5.05 13.87 3.58
N ALA A 190 -4.26 13.53 2.56
CA ALA A 190 -4.75 13.37 1.20
C ALA A 190 -5.83 12.28 1.10
N SER A 191 -5.57 11.13 1.73
CA SER A 191 -6.51 10.01 1.76
C SER A 191 -7.80 10.34 2.50
N LEU A 192 -7.71 11.03 3.64
CA LEU A 192 -8.87 11.48 4.42
C LEU A 192 -9.65 12.58 3.69
N ALA A 193 -8.96 13.53 3.08
CA ALA A 193 -9.59 14.57 2.26
C ALA A 193 -10.35 13.96 1.08
N ALA A 194 -9.77 12.98 0.40
CA ALA A 194 -10.43 12.27 -0.69
C ALA A 194 -11.67 11.48 -0.22
N GLN A 195 -11.60 10.87 0.97
CA GLN A 195 -12.74 10.19 1.59
C GLN A 195 -13.90 11.16 1.94
N LEU A 196 -13.56 12.41 2.25
CA LEU A 196 -14.48 13.48 2.67
C LEU A 196 -14.92 14.40 1.53
N ASP A 197 -14.52 14.10 0.28
CA ASP A 197 -14.71 14.93 -0.91
C ASP A 197 -14.24 16.38 -0.72
N LEU A 198 -13.03 16.55 -0.19
CA LEU A 198 -12.40 17.85 -0.03
C LEU A 198 -11.40 18.13 -1.16
N ASP A 199 -11.49 19.31 -1.79
CA ASP A 199 -10.53 19.81 -2.79
C ASP A 199 -9.07 19.79 -2.28
N ALA A 200 -8.88 19.88 -0.96
CA ALA A 200 -7.58 19.80 -0.32
C ALA A 200 -6.83 18.48 -0.63
N ALA A 201 -7.51 17.40 -1.02
CA ALA A 201 -6.91 16.11 -1.34
C ALA A 201 -5.78 16.24 -2.37
N GLN A 202 -6.03 16.97 -3.47
CA GLN A 202 -5.03 17.23 -4.51
C GLN A 202 -3.80 17.93 -3.95
N THR A 203 -4.01 18.96 -3.13
CA THR A 203 -2.92 19.74 -2.54
C THR A 203 -2.02 18.87 -1.67
N HIS A 204 -2.61 18.00 -0.86
CA HIS A 204 -1.88 17.08 0.00
C HIS A 204 -1.05 16.07 -0.78
N TRP A 205 -1.60 15.40 -1.80
CA TRP A 205 -0.82 14.48 -2.64
C TRP A 205 0.31 15.17 -3.40
N ARG A 206 0.07 16.38 -3.93
CA ARG A 206 1.14 17.17 -4.57
C ARG A 206 2.28 17.47 -3.61
N ARG A 207 1.99 17.78 -2.34
CA ARG A 207 3.03 17.98 -1.32
C ARG A 207 3.82 16.71 -1.05
N VAL A 208 3.16 15.55 -0.98
CA VAL A 208 3.84 14.25 -0.85
C VAL A 208 4.81 14.05 -2.01
N LEU A 209 4.35 14.18 -3.26
CA LEU A 209 5.17 13.95 -4.44
C LEU A 209 6.29 14.98 -4.65
N VAL A 210 6.20 16.17 -4.05
CA VAL A 210 7.32 17.11 -3.99
C VAL A 210 8.38 16.66 -2.98
N MET A 211 7.97 16.10 -1.84
CA MET A 211 8.91 15.61 -0.81
C MET A 211 9.51 14.25 -1.16
N ASP A 212 8.72 13.36 -1.75
CA ASP A 212 9.11 12.03 -2.21
C ASP A 212 8.48 11.74 -3.59
N PRO A 213 9.15 12.14 -4.69
CA PRO A 213 8.68 11.85 -6.05
C PRO A 213 8.57 10.34 -6.36
N GLY A 214 9.26 9.51 -5.58
CA GLY A 214 9.31 8.06 -5.68
C GLY A 214 8.25 7.34 -4.86
N ASP A 215 7.35 8.06 -4.15
CA ASP A 215 6.21 7.45 -3.48
C ASP A 215 5.16 7.00 -4.51
N LEU A 216 5.39 5.79 -5.06
CA LEU A 216 4.52 5.15 -6.05
C LEU A 216 3.11 4.89 -5.51
N TYR A 217 2.97 4.69 -4.19
CA TYR A 217 1.66 4.47 -3.58
C TYR A 217 0.83 5.75 -3.59
N SER A 218 1.39 6.85 -3.08
CA SER A 218 0.71 8.15 -3.11
C SER A 218 0.44 8.62 -4.54
N ARG A 219 1.36 8.35 -5.47
CA ARG A 219 1.16 8.62 -6.91
C ARG A 219 -0.03 7.84 -7.47
N ALA A 220 -0.14 6.55 -7.18
CA ALA A 220 -1.25 5.72 -7.64
C ALA A 220 -2.59 6.15 -7.04
N LEU A 221 -2.63 6.48 -5.75
CA LEU A 221 -3.82 7.03 -5.10
C LEU A 221 -4.26 8.35 -5.73
N TYR A 222 -3.31 9.24 -6.02
CA TYR A 222 -3.59 10.52 -6.63
C TYR A 222 -4.09 10.39 -8.07
N ALA A 223 -3.45 9.53 -8.87
CA ALA A 223 -3.89 9.24 -10.23
C ALA A 223 -5.29 8.59 -10.27
N ASP A 224 -5.58 7.63 -9.38
CA ASP A 224 -6.93 7.08 -9.27
C ASP A 224 -7.93 8.14 -8.84
N TRP A 225 -7.62 8.99 -7.86
CA TRP A 225 -8.50 10.10 -7.48
C TRP A 225 -8.77 11.08 -8.64
N LEU A 226 -7.76 11.44 -9.43
CA LEU A 226 -7.96 12.30 -10.62
C LEU A 226 -8.92 11.66 -11.64
N LEU A 227 -8.84 10.34 -11.86
CA LEU A 227 -9.83 9.65 -12.68
C LEU A 227 -11.23 9.72 -12.06
N GLN A 228 -11.37 9.75 -10.74
CA GLN A 228 -12.68 9.90 -10.10
C GLN A 228 -13.25 11.31 -10.29
N GLN A 229 -12.38 12.32 -10.38
CA GLN A 229 -12.72 13.72 -10.64
C GLN A 229 -12.87 14.04 -12.13
N ASP A 230 -12.94 13.02 -13.00
CA ASP A 230 -13.02 13.14 -14.45
C ASP A 230 -11.87 13.96 -15.08
N GLN A 231 -10.65 13.78 -14.56
CA GLN A 231 -9.43 14.42 -15.06
C GLN A 231 -8.43 13.38 -15.64
N PRO A 232 -8.78 12.68 -16.74
CA PRO A 232 -7.96 11.60 -17.28
C PRO A 232 -6.61 12.08 -17.84
N GLU A 233 -6.50 13.28 -18.39
CA GLU A 233 -5.22 13.84 -18.90
C GLU A 233 -4.23 14.07 -17.75
N ALA A 234 -4.70 14.56 -16.61
CA ALA A 234 -3.87 14.77 -15.43
C ALA A 234 -3.44 13.43 -14.81
N ALA A 235 -4.33 12.42 -14.82
CA ALA A 235 -3.97 11.06 -14.41
C ALA A 235 -2.91 10.46 -15.35
N LEU A 236 -3.06 10.63 -16.67
CA LEU A 236 -2.10 10.17 -17.67
C LEU A 236 -0.71 10.74 -17.39
N ALA A 237 -0.62 12.05 -17.13
CA ALA A 237 0.65 12.72 -16.81
C ALA A 237 1.33 12.16 -15.55
N LEU A 238 0.57 11.73 -14.53
CA LEU A 238 1.16 11.10 -13.33
C LEU A 238 1.67 9.68 -13.57
N THR A 239 1.06 8.97 -14.52
CA THR A 239 1.39 7.55 -14.82
C THR A 239 2.52 7.40 -15.85
N GLN A 240 2.83 8.45 -16.60
CA GLN A 240 3.87 8.43 -17.63
C GLN A 240 5.25 8.12 -17.03
N GLY A 241 5.96 7.14 -17.61
CA GLY A 241 7.27 6.69 -17.14
C GLY A 241 7.23 5.68 -15.99
N TYR A 242 6.04 5.23 -15.58
CA TYR A 242 5.83 4.24 -14.53
C TYR A 242 5.03 3.01 -15.01
N GLU A 243 5.05 2.73 -16.31
CA GLU A 243 4.31 1.63 -16.96
C GLU A 243 4.69 0.23 -16.46
N GLN A 244 5.83 0.09 -15.80
CA GLN A 244 6.28 -1.13 -15.13
C GLN A 244 5.53 -1.43 -13.83
N VAL A 245 4.92 -0.42 -13.21
CA VAL A 245 4.19 -0.55 -11.95
C VAL A 245 2.73 -0.90 -12.27
N ASP A 246 2.26 -2.08 -11.88
CA ASP A 246 0.94 -2.59 -12.28
C ASP A 246 -0.20 -1.61 -11.96
N SER A 247 -0.24 -1.05 -10.75
CA SER A 247 -1.27 -0.08 -10.37
C SER A 247 -1.27 1.17 -11.27
N LEU A 248 -0.10 1.71 -11.61
CA LEU A 248 0.00 2.90 -12.47
C LEU A 248 -0.27 2.57 -13.94
N ALA A 249 0.14 1.39 -14.41
CA ALA A 249 -0.15 0.92 -15.76
C ALA A 249 -1.65 0.72 -15.98
N VAL A 250 -2.37 0.14 -15.00
CA VAL A 250 -3.82 0.02 -15.07
C VAL A 250 -4.49 1.39 -15.10
N LEU A 251 -4.07 2.32 -14.24
CA LEU A 251 -4.60 3.69 -14.25
C LEU A 251 -4.32 4.43 -15.56
N LYS A 252 -3.15 4.21 -16.18
CA LYS A 252 -2.82 4.71 -17.52
C LYS A 252 -3.79 4.20 -18.58
N ALA A 253 -4.06 2.88 -18.60
CA ALA A 253 -4.99 2.28 -19.55
C ALA A 253 -6.41 2.86 -19.40
N ILE A 254 -6.86 3.08 -18.16
CA ILE A 254 -8.15 3.72 -17.88
C ILE A 254 -8.16 5.17 -18.38
N ALA A 255 -7.09 5.93 -18.12
CA ALA A 255 -6.95 7.31 -18.58
C ALA A 255 -7.01 7.41 -20.11
N LEU A 256 -6.23 6.58 -20.83
CA LEU A 256 -6.22 6.54 -22.29
C LEU A 256 -7.62 6.29 -22.87
N LYS A 257 -8.33 5.28 -22.35
CA LYS A 257 -9.69 4.95 -22.78
C LYS A 257 -10.68 6.10 -22.56
N ARG A 258 -10.59 6.80 -21.43
CA ARG A 258 -11.47 7.95 -21.11
C ARG A 258 -11.15 9.18 -21.95
N SER A 259 -9.87 9.44 -22.22
CA SER A 259 -9.42 10.50 -23.12
C SER A 259 -9.55 10.14 -24.61
N GLN A 260 -10.12 8.97 -24.95
CA GLN A 260 -10.26 8.46 -26.32
C GLN A 260 -8.92 8.41 -27.09
N GLN A 261 -7.82 8.18 -26.37
CA GLN A 261 -6.49 8.00 -26.94
C GLN A 261 -6.23 6.50 -27.14
N ASP A 262 -5.72 6.13 -28.32
CA ASP A 262 -5.42 4.74 -28.67
C ASP A 262 -3.92 4.45 -28.47
N ASP A 263 -3.59 3.48 -27.60
CA ASP A 263 -2.24 2.93 -27.44
C ASP A 263 -2.34 1.39 -27.33
N ARG A 264 -2.71 0.77 -28.45
CA ARG A 264 -2.92 -0.70 -28.53
C ARG A 264 -1.70 -1.50 -28.11
N GLU A 265 -0.50 -1.00 -28.40
CA GLU A 265 0.73 -1.69 -28.03
C GLU A 265 0.88 -1.74 -26.51
N PHE A 266 0.63 -0.63 -25.82
CA PHE A 266 0.62 -0.60 -24.37
C PHE A 266 -0.46 -1.53 -23.78
N GLU A 267 -1.69 -1.48 -24.30
CA GLU A 267 -2.78 -2.33 -23.81
C GLU A 267 -2.49 -3.82 -24.00
N GLN A 268 -1.93 -4.23 -25.15
CA GLN A 268 -1.52 -5.60 -25.41
C GLN A 268 -0.41 -6.06 -24.46
N ARG A 269 0.61 -5.23 -24.22
CA ARG A 269 1.68 -5.54 -23.25
C ARG A 269 1.14 -5.68 -21.83
N LEU A 270 0.21 -4.82 -21.42
CA LEU A 270 -0.42 -4.90 -20.10
C LEU A 270 -1.26 -6.20 -19.96
N ALA A 271 -2.04 -6.54 -20.99
CA ALA A 271 -2.83 -7.76 -21.04
C ALA A 271 -1.95 -9.01 -20.94
N GLN A 272 -0.86 -9.06 -21.72
CA GLN A 272 0.10 -10.16 -21.68
C GLN A 272 0.75 -10.29 -20.30
N ARG A 273 1.15 -9.18 -19.68
CA ARG A 273 1.74 -9.19 -18.33
C ARG A 273 0.80 -9.79 -17.28
N PHE A 274 -0.49 -9.44 -17.31
CA PHE A 274 -1.46 -10.06 -16.41
C PHE A 274 -1.73 -11.54 -16.72
N ALA A 275 -1.72 -11.94 -17.99
CA ALA A 275 -1.84 -13.35 -18.37
C ALA A 275 -0.67 -14.18 -17.82
N GLU A 276 0.55 -13.67 -17.91
CA GLU A 276 1.75 -14.30 -17.35
C GLU A 276 1.71 -14.35 -15.80
N ALA A 277 1.31 -13.25 -15.15
CA ALA A 277 1.18 -13.18 -13.70
C ALA A 277 0.14 -14.18 -13.17
N ARG A 278 -0.98 -14.34 -13.87
CA ARG A 278 -2.00 -15.35 -13.57
C ARG A 278 -1.46 -16.77 -13.70
N TRP A 279 -0.71 -17.07 -14.76
CA TRP A 279 -0.13 -18.40 -14.95
C TRP A 279 0.84 -18.77 -13.82
N ARG A 280 1.60 -17.80 -13.30
CA ARG A 280 2.50 -17.99 -12.14
C ARG A 280 1.78 -18.01 -10.79
N GLY A 281 0.55 -17.48 -10.71
CA GLY A 281 -0.31 -17.46 -9.53
C GLY A 281 0.13 -16.53 -8.40
N ASN A 282 1.35 -16.69 -7.87
CA ASN A 282 1.82 -16.05 -6.64
C ASN A 282 2.17 -14.55 -6.77
N LEU A 283 2.24 -14.02 -7.99
CA LEU A 283 2.67 -12.62 -8.23
C LEU A 283 1.51 -11.71 -8.68
N LEU A 284 0.29 -12.25 -8.77
CA LEU A 284 -0.85 -11.47 -9.23
C LEU A 284 -1.33 -10.49 -8.15
N HIS A 285 -1.11 -9.20 -8.35
CA HIS A 285 -1.71 -8.17 -7.49
C HIS A 285 -3.21 -8.07 -7.80
N LYS A 286 -4.02 -8.76 -6.97
CA LYS A 286 -5.45 -9.01 -7.24
C LYS A 286 -6.27 -7.73 -7.43
N ARG A 287 -5.99 -6.66 -6.67
CA ARG A 287 -6.64 -5.35 -6.85
C ARG A 287 -6.45 -4.80 -8.26
N ASP A 288 -5.21 -4.73 -8.73
CA ASP A 288 -4.91 -4.11 -10.03
C ASP A 288 -5.48 -4.95 -11.16
N TYR A 289 -5.44 -6.28 -11.01
CA TYR A 289 -6.03 -7.17 -12.00
C TYR A 289 -7.56 -7.06 -12.06
N ALA A 290 -8.24 -7.02 -10.91
CA ALA A 290 -9.68 -6.79 -10.85
C ALA A 290 -10.04 -5.42 -11.45
N ARG A 291 -9.23 -4.39 -11.19
CA ARG A 291 -9.42 -3.05 -11.75
C ARG A 291 -9.24 -3.03 -13.28
N TYR A 292 -8.23 -3.73 -13.79
CA TYR A 292 -8.03 -3.93 -15.23
C TYR A 292 -9.23 -4.63 -15.88
N LEU A 293 -9.70 -5.74 -15.30
CA LEU A 293 -10.84 -6.49 -15.81
C LEU A 293 -12.12 -5.64 -15.86
N LEU A 294 -12.36 -4.84 -14.82
CA LEU A 294 -13.56 -4.01 -14.73
C LEU A 294 -13.54 -2.85 -15.74
N ASP A 295 -12.47 -2.05 -15.73
CA ASP A 295 -12.47 -0.75 -16.40
C ASP A 295 -11.90 -0.81 -17.83
N VAL A 296 -10.96 -1.71 -18.08
CA VAL A 296 -10.31 -1.86 -19.39
C VAL A 296 -10.97 -3.02 -20.14
N GLY A 297 -10.93 -4.21 -19.54
CA GLY A 297 -11.36 -5.47 -20.17
C GLY A 297 -12.86 -5.70 -20.23
N GLN A 298 -13.68 -4.88 -19.54
CA GLN A 298 -15.14 -4.99 -19.48
C GLN A 298 -15.66 -6.40 -19.14
N GLN A 299 -15.00 -7.05 -18.17
CA GLN A 299 -15.31 -8.40 -17.68
C GLN A 299 -15.78 -8.32 -16.21
N PRO A 300 -17.03 -7.89 -15.96
CA PRO A 300 -17.49 -7.58 -14.61
C PRO A 300 -17.53 -8.80 -13.67
N GLU A 301 -17.91 -9.99 -14.14
CA GLU A 301 -17.97 -11.21 -13.31
C GLU A 301 -16.57 -11.64 -12.87
N ALA A 302 -15.60 -11.60 -13.78
CA ALA A 302 -14.21 -11.88 -13.47
C ALA A 302 -13.61 -10.81 -12.54
N ALA A 303 -13.93 -9.54 -12.77
CA ALA A 303 -13.52 -8.45 -11.90
C ALA A 303 -14.06 -8.63 -10.47
N PHE A 304 -15.34 -9.01 -10.33
CA PHE A 304 -15.97 -9.29 -9.04
C PHE A 304 -15.28 -10.44 -8.32
N HIS A 305 -14.96 -11.53 -9.03
CA HIS A 305 -14.23 -12.66 -8.46
C HIS A 305 -12.89 -12.23 -7.85
N TYR A 306 -12.04 -11.53 -8.62
CA TYR A 306 -10.72 -11.11 -8.13
C TYR A 306 -10.79 -9.99 -7.08
N ALA A 307 -11.77 -9.08 -7.18
CA ALA A 307 -12.02 -8.05 -6.17
C ALA A 307 -12.44 -8.71 -4.84
N SER A 308 -13.28 -9.75 -4.88
CA SER A 308 -13.70 -10.51 -3.70
C SER A 308 -12.52 -11.23 -3.04
N LEU A 309 -11.68 -11.92 -3.82
CA LEU A 309 -10.47 -12.58 -3.31
C LEU A 309 -9.47 -11.59 -2.69
N ASN A 310 -9.36 -10.40 -3.27
CA ASN A 310 -8.56 -9.34 -2.70
C ASN A 310 -9.15 -8.86 -1.37
N TRP A 311 -10.45 -8.55 -1.35
CA TRP A 311 -11.16 -7.99 -0.20
C TRP A 311 -11.18 -8.93 1.02
N GLN A 312 -11.21 -10.25 0.79
CA GLN A 312 -11.07 -11.23 1.87
C GLN A 312 -9.78 -11.05 2.68
N SER A 313 -8.69 -10.63 2.02
CA SER A 313 -7.38 -10.40 2.64
C SER A 313 -7.15 -8.95 3.05
N GLN A 314 -7.63 -7.98 2.26
CA GLN A 314 -7.29 -6.57 2.37
C GLN A 314 -8.50 -5.69 2.03
N ARG A 315 -8.89 -4.83 2.97
CA ARG A 315 -10.12 -4.02 3.01
C ARG A 315 -9.80 -2.52 3.08
N GLU A 316 -8.86 -2.06 2.25
CA GLU A 316 -8.66 -0.61 2.08
C GLU A 316 -9.85 0.01 1.33
N PRO A 317 -10.07 1.34 1.37
CA PRO A 317 -11.20 1.95 0.67
C PRO A 317 -11.24 1.68 -0.81
N LEU A 318 -10.08 1.64 -1.48
CA LEU A 318 -10.04 1.30 -2.90
C LEU A 318 -10.38 -0.16 -3.16
N ASP A 319 -10.11 -1.07 -2.22
CA ASP A 319 -10.55 -2.46 -2.31
C ASP A 319 -12.07 -2.56 -2.18
N THR A 320 -12.63 -1.90 -1.15
CA THR A 320 -14.08 -1.87 -0.90
C THR A 320 -14.82 -1.22 -2.06
N ARG A 321 -14.36 -0.05 -2.53
CA ARG A 321 -14.90 0.62 -3.71
C ARG A 321 -14.86 -0.28 -4.94
N LEU A 322 -13.73 -0.94 -5.20
CA LEU A 322 -13.59 -1.82 -6.36
C LEU A 322 -14.57 -2.99 -6.29
N LEU A 323 -14.73 -3.60 -5.12
CA LEU A 323 -15.69 -4.68 -4.90
C LEU A 323 -17.14 -4.20 -5.09
N LEU A 324 -17.52 -3.05 -4.54
CA LEU A 324 -18.85 -2.44 -4.74
C LEU A 324 -19.14 -2.21 -6.23
N ARG A 325 -18.19 -1.59 -6.95
CA ARG A 325 -18.34 -1.33 -8.39
C ARG A 325 -18.44 -2.62 -9.20
N ALA A 326 -17.60 -3.60 -8.89
CA ALA A 326 -17.59 -4.88 -9.60
C ALA A 326 -18.87 -5.70 -9.32
N ALA A 327 -19.34 -5.73 -8.06
CA ALA A 327 -20.59 -6.40 -7.69
C ALA A 327 -21.79 -5.78 -8.42
N THR A 328 -21.88 -4.44 -8.45
CA THR A 328 -22.93 -3.74 -9.20
C THR A 328 -22.85 -4.06 -10.70
N ALA A 329 -21.67 -4.01 -11.31
CA ALA A 329 -21.49 -4.28 -12.73
C ALA A 329 -21.78 -5.75 -13.11
N ALA A 330 -21.55 -6.69 -12.19
CA ALA A 330 -21.82 -8.11 -12.37
C ALA A 330 -23.27 -8.52 -11.99
N GLY A 331 -24.08 -7.60 -11.46
CA GLY A 331 -25.44 -7.90 -10.97
C GLY A 331 -25.49 -8.66 -9.63
N GLU A 332 -24.38 -8.73 -8.90
CA GLU A 332 -24.21 -9.48 -7.65
C GLU A 332 -24.84 -8.74 -6.46
N THR A 333 -26.18 -8.71 -6.45
CA THR A 333 -26.96 -7.88 -5.52
C THR A 333 -26.78 -8.29 -4.05
N SER A 334 -26.70 -9.60 -3.76
CA SER A 334 -26.48 -10.10 -2.39
C SER A 334 -25.12 -9.67 -1.87
N ALA A 335 -24.05 -9.89 -2.65
CA ALA A 335 -22.70 -9.52 -2.23
C ALA A 335 -22.54 -8.00 -2.06
N ARG A 336 -23.24 -7.20 -2.89
CA ARG A 336 -23.30 -5.74 -2.71
C ARG A 336 -23.99 -5.37 -1.39
N GLN A 337 -25.10 -6.01 -1.06
CA GLN A 337 -25.83 -5.74 0.19
C GLN A 337 -24.98 -6.12 1.42
N ASP A 338 -24.36 -7.31 1.41
CA ASP A 338 -23.48 -7.75 2.50
C ASP A 338 -22.34 -6.75 2.77
N LEU A 339 -21.81 -6.13 1.70
CA LEU A 339 -20.75 -5.14 1.81
C LEU A 339 -21.26 -3.78 2.34
N VAL A 340 -22.46 -3.37 1.95
CA VAL A 340 -23.12 -2.17 2.50
C VAL A 340 -23.42 -2.35 3.99
N ASP A 341 -23.90 -3.52 4.39
CA ASP A 341 -24.17 -3.86 5.79
C ASP A 341 -22.86 -3.84 6.60
N TRP A 342 -21.78 -4.44 6.05
CA TRP A 342 -20.45 -4.38 6.68
C TRP A 342 -19.94 -2.94 6.85
N LEU A 343 -20.16 -2.05 5.86
CA LEU A 343 -19.80 -0.64 5.97
C LEU A 343 -20.60 0.05 7.08
N ALA A 344 -21.91 -0.22 7.19
CA ALA A 344 -22.76 0.32 8.23
C ALA A 344 -22.32 -0.14 9.63
N ASP A 345 -22.04 -1.43 9.81
CA ASP A 345 -21.57 -2.03 11.06
C ASP A 345 -20.24 -1.45 11.55
N ASN A 346 -19.38 -1.02 10.61
CA ASN A 346 -18.09 -0.40 10.92
C ASN A 346 -18.15 1.14 10.92
N HIS A 347 -19.33 1.73 10.73
CA HIS A 347 -19.53 3.18 10.59
C HIS A 347 -18.64 3.80 9.51
N GLN A 348 -18.45 3.08 8.40
CA GLN A 348 -17.63 3.55 7.29
C GLN A 348 -18.45 4.30 6.26
N SER A 349 -17.97 5.49 5.94
CA SER A 349 -18.48 6.31 4.85
C SER A 349 -17.31 6.83 4.03
N ASP A 350 -17.44 6.81 2.72
CA ASP A 350 -16.46 7.38 1.80
C ASP A 350 -17.22 7.95 0.60
N ALA A 351 -17.03 9.24 0.31
CA ALA A 351 -17.71 9.91 -0.80
C ALA A 351 -17.38 9.31 -2.18
N ARG A 352 -16.33 8.48 -2.23
CA ARG A 352 -15.86 7.80 -3.44
C ARG A 352 -16.57 6.47 -3.69
N TYR A 353 -17.41 6.00 -2.77
CA TYR A 353 -18.12 4.75 -2.95
C TYR A 353 -19.35 4.94 -3.85
N PRO A 354 -19.64 4.00 -4.78
CA PRO A 354 -20.71 4.18 -5.76
C PRO A 354 -22.13 4.21 -5.15
N GLU A 355 -22.33 3.74 -3.91
CA GLU A 355 -23.61 3.78 -3.20
C GLU A 355 -23.98 5.17 -2.67
N THR A 356 -23.08 6.15 -2.71
CA THR A 356 -23.37 7.52 -2.28
C THR A 356 -23.89 8.42 -3.40
N THR A 357 -24.08 7.90 -4.62
CA THR A 357 -24.74 8.63 -5.71
C THR A 357 -26.20 8.17 -5.81
N PRO A 358 -27.19 9.07 -5.63
CA PRO A 358 -28.61 8.76 -5.74
C PRO A 358 -29.03 8.14 -7.07
#